data_AF-A0A1G6YZ15-F1
#
_entry.id   AF-A0A1G6YZ15-F1
#
_cell.length_a   1.000
_cell.length_b   1.000
_cell.length_c   1.000
_cell.angle_alpha   90.00
_cell.angle_beta   90.00
_cell.angle_gamma   90.00
#
_symmetry.space_group_name_H-M   'P 1'
#
loop_
_entity.id
_entity.type
_entity.pdbx_description
1 polymer ?
#
loop_
_entity_poly.entity_id
_entity_poly.type
_entity_poly.pdbx_seq_one_letter_code
_entity_poly.pdbx_strand_id
1 'polypeptide(L)'
;MGTVTALRVAGDMIQLWDETYWTVDEWVDGLPAWEWGHAPRGLATRSQLRDLPQPKSIGPQDPYGLLVFRHRKAARRREIAQLYRIDLARDRRAVTPAVLASVEKAMLARRTCRRCGQVQPRCVSTLTRTCWPCMEITGDFGQREQHAA
;
A
#
# COMPACT_ATOMS: atom_id res chain seq x y z
N MET A 1 2.48 32.00 30.10
CA MET A 1 1.28 31.25 30.56
C MET A 1 0.94 30.24 29.48
N GLY A 2 1.54 29.06 29.55
CA GLY A 2 1.31 28.01 28.56
C GLY A 2 -0.06 27.39 28.79
N THR A 3 -0.94 27.47 27.80
CA THR A 3 -2.18 26.71 27.79
C THR A 3 -1.81 25.24 27.67
N VAL A 4 -1.88 24.53 28.79
CA VAL A 4 -1.98 23.07 28.79
C VAL A 4 -3.29 22.76 28.06
N THR A 5 -3.18 22.39 26.79
CA THR A 5 -4.30 21.83 26.02
C THR A 5 -4.86 20.69 26.86
N ALA A 6 -6.11 20.84 27.30
CA ALA A 6 -6.80 19.84 28.09
C ALA A 6 -6.66 18.48 27.41
N LEU A 7 -5.96 17.54 28.06
CA LEU A 7 -5.98 16.14 27.69
C LEU A 7 -7.46 15.73 27.75
N ARG A 8 -8.08 15.49 26.59
CA ARG A 8 -9.38 14.81 26.56
C ARG A 8 -9.14 13.38 27.04
N VAL A 9 -9.22 13.17 28.35
CA VAL A 9 -9.35 11.83 28.94
C VAL A 9 -10.83 11.45 28.83
N ALA A 10 -11.25 11.17 27.60
CA ALA A 10 -12.56 10.58 27.29
C ALA A 10 -12.37 9.65 26.09
N GLY A 11 -11.41 8.74 26.21
CA GLY A 11 -11.25 7.61 25.31
C GLY A 11 -11.52 6.34 26.10
N ASP A 12 -12.31 5.43 25.55
CA ASP A 12 -12.50 4.12 26.16
C ASP A 12 -11.15 3.41 26.29
N MET A 13 -10.91 2.74 27.41
CA MET A 13 -9.71 1.92 27.59
C MET A 13 -10.00 0.50 27.14
N ILE A 14 -9.11 -0.08 26.35
CA ILE A 14 -9.14 -1.50 26.00
C ILE A 14 -7.96 -2.22 26.60
N GLN A 15 -8.16 -3.48 26.96
CA GLN A 15 -7.08 -4.39 27.29
C GLN A 15 -6.53 -5.02 26.01
N LEU A 16 -5.22 -4.92 25.81
CA LEU A 16 -4.47 -5.51 24.72
C LEU A 16 -4.12 -6.98 25.01
N TRP A 17 -3.60 -7.66 23.99
CA TRP A 17 -3.20 -9.07 24.09
C TRP A 17 -1.96 -9.31 24.97
N ASP A 18 -1.17 -8.27 25.26
CA ASP A 18 -0.03 -8.31 26.17
C ASP A 18 -0.41 -7.86 27.59
N GLU A 19 -1.71 -7.92 27.92
CA GLU A 19 -2.31 -7.51 29.19
C GLU A 19 -2.17 -6.01 29.53
N THR A 20 -1.57 -5.22 28.64
CA THR A 20 -1.50 -3.77 28.81
C THR A 20 -2.83 -3.10 28.46
N TYR A 21 -3.09 -1.96 29.08
CA TYR A 21 -4.26 -1.15 28.77
C TYR A 21 -3.86 0.03 27.91
N TRP A 22 -4.70 0.36 26.94
CA TRP A 22 -4.45 1.47 26.04
C TRP A 22 -5.73 2.24 25.74
N THR A 23 -5.60 3.56 25.57
CA THR A 23 -6.71 4.45 25.26
C THR A 23 -7.09 4.33 23.79
N VAL A 24 -8.39 4.22 23.51
CA VAL A 24 -8.95 4.26 22.15
C VAL A 24 -9.40 5.68 21.86
N ASP A 25 -8.99 6.22 20.70
CA ASP A 25 -9.38 7.57 20.29
C ASP A 25 -10.81 7.59 19.71
N GLU A 26 -11.19 6.54 18.97
CA GLU A 26 -12.51 6.36 18.37
C GLU A 26 -12.81 4.88 18.14
N TRP A 27 -14.08 4.48 18.19
CA TRP A 27 -14.52 3.18 17.68
C TRP A 27 -15.07 3.35 16.26
N VAL A 28 -14.52 2.60 15.31
CA VAL A 28 -14.93 2.63 13.91
C VAL A 28 -15.31 1.21 13.49
N ASP A 29 -16.57 1.01 13.10
CA ASP A 29 -17.12 -0.27 12.68
C ASP A 29 -16.85 -1.42 13.69
N GLY A 30 -16.89 -1.10 14.98
CA GLY A 30 -16.64 -2.06 16.08
C GLY A 30 -15.17 -2.37 16.35
N LEU A 31 -14.23 -1.72 15.65
CA LEU A 31 -12.79 -1.84 15.89
C LEU A 31 -12.25 -0.61 16.64
N PRO A 32 -11.27 -0.79 17.54
CA PRO A 32 -10.58 0.32 18.15
C PRO A 32 -9.75 1.06 17.10
N ALA A 33 -9.86 2.39 17.07
CA ALA A 33 -9.13 3.25 16.17
C ALA A 33 -8.26 4.25 16.93
N TRP A 34 -7.08 4.50 16.39
CA TRP A 34 -6.09 5.42 16.93
C TRP A 34 -5.69 6.46 15.91
N GLU A 35 -5.43 7.67 16.37
CA GLU A 35 -4.84 8.72 15.56
C GLU A 35 -3.36 8.46 15.29
N TRP A 36 -2.77 9.29 14.43
CA TRP A 36 -1.36 9.18 14.07
C TRP A 36 -0.46 9.30 15.31
N GLY A 37 0.31 8.24 15.58
CA GLY A 37 1.24 8.19 16.72
C GLY A 37 0.62 7.73 18.04
N HIS A 38 -0.69 7.47 18.07
CA HIS A 38 -1.39 7.00 19.27
C HIS A 38 -1.51 5.48 19.34
N ALA A 39 -1.31 4.76 18.23
CA ALA A 39 -1.44 3.30 18.21
C ALA A 39 -0.42 2.62 19.15
N PRO A 40 -0.84 1.58 19.89
CA PRO A 40 0.05 0.86 20.79
C PRO A 40 1.18 0.15 20.05
N ARG A 41 2.29 -0.08 20.75
CA ARG A 41 3.39 -0.91 20.24
C ARG A 41 2.90 -2.32 19.94
N GLY A 42 3.57 -3.01 19.01
CA GLY A 42 3.20 -4.37 18.62
C GLY A 42 2.08 -4.46 17.58
N LEU A 43 1.46 -3.33 17.23
CA LEU A 43 0.64 -3.18 16.03
C LEU A 43 1.44 -2.59 14.87
N ALA A 44 1.15 -3.05 13.67
CA ALA A 44 1.72 -2.50 12.44
C ALA A 44 0.70 -2.50 11.30
N THR A 45 0.77 -1.48 10.45
CA THR A 45 0.08 -1.48 9.17
C THR A 45 0.71 -2.50 8.21
N ARG A 46 -0.05 -2.88 7.17
CA ARG A 46 0.45 -3.77 6.11
C ARG A 46 1.77 -3.29 5.47
N SER A 47 1.94 -1.98 5.30
CA SER A 47 3.18 -1.40 4.78
C SER A 47 4.32 -1.52 5.80
N GLN A 48 4.06 -1.19 7.07
CA GLN A 48 5.06 -1.31 8.13
C GLN A 48 5.55 -2.75 8.30
N LEU A 49 4.68 -3.76 8.21
CA LEU A 49 5.08 -5.18 8.25
C LEU A 49 6.05 -5.57 7.13
N ARG A 50 5.89 -4.98 5.94
CA ARG A 50 6.78 -5.21 4.80
C ARG A 50 8.13 -4.52 4.97
N ASP A 51 8.15 -3.39 5.66
CA ASP A 51 9.32 -2.53 5.82
C ASP A 51 10.14 -2.87 7.08
N LEU A 52 9.73 -3.90 7.85
CA LEU A 52 10.52 -4.48 8.94
C LEU A 52 11.86 -5.04 8.43
N PRO A 53 12.92 -5.11 9.27
CA PRO A 53 14.21 -5.69 8.90
C PRO A 53 14.09 -7.12 8.35
N GLN A 54 13.16 -7.89 8.90
CA GLN A 54 12.68 -9.14 8.31
C GLN A 54 11.24 -8.91 7.81
N PRO A 55 11.02 -8.77 6.50
CA PRO A 55 9.69 -8.50 5.95
C PRO A 55 8.69 -9.59 6.31
N LYS A 56 7.54 -9.18 6.87
CA LYS A 56 6.45 -10.08 7.21
C LYS A 56 5.22 -9.83 6.34
N SER A 57 4.44 -10.89 6.20
CA SER A 57 3.09 -10.88 5.67
C SER A 57 2.09 -10.94 6.82
N ILE A 58 0.88 -10.44 6.60
CA ILE A 58 -0.17 -10.42 7.63
C ILE A 58 -0.44 -11.82 8.18
N GLY A 59 -0.40 -12.86 7.34
CA GLY A 59 -0.87 -14.20 7.73
C GLY A 59 -2.40 -14.25 7.85
N PRO A 60 -2.97 -15.32 8.43
CA PRO A 60 -4.40 -15.42 8.69
C PRO A 60 -4.74 -14.70 9.99
N GLN A 61 -5.02 -13.39 9.90
CA GLN A 61 -5.54 -12.59 11.00
C GLN A 61 -6.47 -11.51 10.46
N ASP A 62 -7.50 -11.18 11.22
CA ASP A 62 -8.31 -10.00 11.01
C ASP A 62 -7.61 -8.76 11.58
N PRO A 63 -7.95 -7.54 11.12
CA PRO A 63 -7.44 -6.31 11.71
C PRO A 63 -7.76 -6.25 13.20
N TYR A 64 -6.76 -5.97 14.03
CA TYR A 64 -6.97 -5.77 15.46
C TYR A 64 -7.58 -4.38 15.74
N GLY A 65 -7.22 -3.40 14.92
CA GLY A 65 -7.74 -2.05 15.02
C GLY A 65 -7.38 -1.22 13.79
N LEU A 66 -7.59 0.09 13.90
CA LEU A 66 -7.48 1.01 12.78
C LEU A 66 -6.56 2.19 13.14
N LEU A 67 -5.73 2.59 12.18
CA LEU A 67 -4.98 3.84 12.23
C LEU A 67 -5.71 4.85 11.38
N VAL A 68 -6.11 5.95 11.99
CA VAL A 68 -6.90 7.01 11.40
C VAL A 68 -6.03 8.25 11.28
N PHE A 69 -5.99 8.85 10.10
CA PHE A 69 -5.23 10.07 9.91
C PHE A 69 -5.84 10.92 8.80
N ARG A 70 -5.46 12.20 8.79
CA ARG A 70 -5.90 13.13 7.77
C ARG A 70 -5.27 12.76 6.42
N HIS A 71 -6.11 12.63 5.38
CA HIS A 71 -5.63 12.41 4.03
C HIS A 71 -4.85 13.65 3.55
N ARG A 72 -3.72 13.47 2.84
CA ARG A 72 -2.89 14.60 2.34
C ARG A 72 -3.61 15.46 1.29
N LYS A 73 -4.35 14.84 0.37
CA LYS A 73 -5.21 15.54 -0.61
C LYS A 73 -6.45 16.16 0.06
N ALA A 74 -6.66 17.46 -0.14
CA ALA A 74 -7.77 18.23 0.46
C ALA A 74 -9.17 17.69 0.15
N ALA A 75 -9.39 17.10 -1.03
CA ALA A 75 -10.67 16.52 -1.42
C ALA A 75 -11.05 15.25 -0.63
N ARG A 76 -10.09 14.64 0.08
CA ARG A 76 -10.32 13.48 0.94
C ARG A 76 -10.11 13.92 2.38
N ARG A 77 -11.07 13.64 3.25
CA ARG A 77 -11.04 14.12 4.64
C ARG A 77 -10.20 13.22 5.55
N ARG A 78 -10.30 11.90 5.37
CA ARG A 78 -9.76 10.89 6.29
C ARG A 78 -9.21 9.70 5.51
N GLU A 79 -8.07 9.16 5.96
CA GLU A 79 -7.53 7.86 5.58
C GLU A 79 -7.63 6.91 6.77
N ILE A 80 -7.81 5.63 6.46
CA ILE A 80 -7.87 4.55 7.43
C ILE A 80 -6.90 3.48 6.96
N ALA A 81 -5.99 3.07 7.83
CA ALA A 81 -5.10 1.93 7.63
C ALA A 81 -5.38 0.87 8.69
N GLN A 82 -5.53 -0.38 8.27
CA GLN A 82 -5.72 -1.49 9.20
C GLN A 82 -4.42 -1.79 9.95
N LEU A 83 -4.56 -2.02 11.26
CA LEU A 83 -3.49 -2.41 12.16
C LEU A 83 -3.58 -3.90 12.46
N TYR A 84 -2.44 -4.55 12.37
CA TYR A 84 -2.28 -5.97 12.54
C TYR A 84 -1.25 -6.25 13.62
N ARG A 85 -1.40 -7.39 14.29
CA ARG A 85 -0.47 -7.85 15.31
C ARG A 85 0.81 -8.37 14.67
N ILE A 86 1.94 -7.80 15.09
CA ILE A 86 3.27 -8.16 14.57
C ILE A 86 3.65 -9.58 14.97
N ASP A 87 3.26 -10.03 16.17
CA ASP A 87 3.56 -11.35 16.72
C ASP A 87 2.80 -12.49 16.02
N LEU A 88 1.63 -12.19 15.41
CA LEU A 88 0.87 -13.14 14.58
C LEU A 88 1.28 -13.08 13.10
N ALA A 89 2.11 -12.12 12.71
CA ALA A 89 2.55 -11.95 11.33
C ALA A 89 3.48 -13.09 10.91
N ARG A 90 3.37 -13.53 9.65
CA ARG A 90 4.16 -14.64 9.11
C ARG A 90 5.30 -14.13 8.26
N ASP A 91 6.43 -14.81 8.28
CA ASP A 91 7.54 -14.48 7.39
C ASP A 91 7.10 -14.46 5.93
N ARG A 92 7.52 -13.43 5.21
CA ARG A 92 7.22 -13.30 3.80
C ARG A 92 7.96 -14.39 3.05
N ARG A 93 7.24 -15.18 2.23
CA ARG A 93 7.87 -16.17 1.34
C ARG A 93 8.93 -15.49 0.48
N ALA A 94 10.15 -16.03 0.50
CA ALA A 94 11.22 -15.59 -0.37
C ALA A 94 10.85 -15.79 -1.83
N VAL A 95 11.20 -14.82 -2.67
CA VAL A 95 10.98 -14.93 -4.12
C VAL A 95 11.95 -15.99 -4.65
N THR A 96 11.46 -17.01 -5.34
CA THR A 96 12.31 -18.04 -5.92
C THR A 96 13.00 -17.53 -7.19
N PRO A 97 14.18 -18.07 -7.57
CA PRO A 97 14.83 -17.73 -8.83
C PRO A 97 13.93 -17.94 -10.06
N ALA A 98 13.08 -18.97 -10.05
CA ALA A 98 12.12 -19.23 -11.12
C ALA A 98 11.09 -18.10 -11.26
N VAL A 99 10.61 -17.54 -10.13
CA VAL A 99 9.69 -16.39 -10.16
C VAL A 99 10.40 -15.14 -10.69
N LEU A 100 11.65 -14.90 -10.29
CA LEU A 100 12.44 -13.77 -10.82
C LEU A 100 12.62 -13.89 -12.34
N ALA A 101 13.03 -15.06 -12.83
CA ALA A 101 13.17 -15.31 -14.26
C ALA A 101 11.83 -15.14 -15.02
N SER A 102 10.70 -15.53 -14.42
CA SER A 102 9.37 -15.29 -15.00
C SER A 102 9.04 -13.79 -15.08
N VAL A 103 9.37 -13.02 -14.04
CA VAL A 103 9.17 -11.56 -14.04
C VAL A 103 10.07 -10.90 -15.08
N GLU A 104 11.32 -11.32 -15.20
CA GLU A 104 12.25 -10.81 -16.20
C GLU A 104 11.76 -11.09 -17.63
N LYS A 105 11.28 -12.31 -17.91
CA LYS A 105 10.65 -12.65 -19.20
C LYS A 105 9.42 -11.77 -19.48
N ALA A 106 8.57 -11.56 -18.48
CA ALA A 106 7.41 -10.68 -18.61
C ALA A 106 7.84 -9.22 -18.89
N MET A 107 8.87 -8.73 -18.20
CA MET A 107 9.41 -7.39 -18.41
C MET A 107 10.12 -7.24 -19.75
N LEU A 108 10.78 -8.27 -20.25
CA LEU A 108 11.33 -8.31 -21.59
C LEU A 108 10.21 -8.14 -22.62
N ALA A 109 9.16 -8.96 -22.54
CA ALA A 109 8.01 -8.87 -23.44
C ALA A 109 7.31 -7.50 -23.39
N ARG A 110 7.24 -6.86 -22.22
CA ARG A 110 6.69 -5.50 -22.06
C ARG A 110 7.59 -4.39 -22.60
N ARG A 111 8.88 -4.65 -22.77
CA ARG A 111 9.88 -3.70 -23.29
C ARG A 111 10.16 -3.90 -24.78
N THR A 112 9.86 -5.07 -25.32
CA THR A 112 10.04 -5.38 -26.74
C THR A 112 8.99 -4.69 -27.61
N CYS A 113 9.44 -3.87 -28.55
CA CYS A 113 8.57 -3.29 -29.58
C CYS A 113 8.01 -4.38 -30.50
N ARG A 114 6.69 -4.44 -30.70
CA ARG A 114 6.07 -5.43 -31.60
C ARG A 114 6.32 -5.18 -33.09
N ARG A 115 6.79 -3.98 -33.46
CA ARG A 115 7.07 -3.62 -34.86
C ARG A 115 8.51 -3.92 -35.27
N CYS A 116 9.49 -3.47 -34.49
CA CYS A 116 10.92 -3.64 -34.84
C CYS A 116 11.65 -4.70 -34.01
N GLY A 117 11.00 -5.32 -33.02
CA GLY A 117 11.59 -6.34 -32.16
C GLY A 117 12.64 -5.84 -31.16
N GLN A 118 12.96 -4.54 -31.16
CA GLN A 118 13.99 -3.97 -30.29
C GLN A 118 13.50 -3.84 -28.85
N VAL A 119 14.34 -4.25 -27.90
CA VAL A 119 14.09 -4.12 -26.45
C VAL A 119 14.38 -2.69 -26.02
N GLN A 120 13.38 -2.04 -25.43
CA GLN A 120 13.49 -0.66 -24.96
C GLN A 120 13.97 -0.59 -23.51
N PRO A 121 14.64 0.51 -23.09
CA PRO A 121 15.06 0.68 -21.69
C PRO A 121 13.87 0.79 -20.72
N ARG A 122 12.70 1.20 -21.20
CA ARG A 122 11.43 1.30 -20.45
C ARG A 122 10.34 0.49 -21.14
N CYS A 123 9.26 0.17 -20.42
CA CYS A 123 8.12 -0.52 -21.02
C CYS A 123 7.53 0.32 -22.16
N VAL A 124 7.21 -0.34 -23.29
CA VAL A 124 6.46 0.31 -24.37
C VAL A 124 5.01 0.53 -23.94
N SER A 125 4.33 1.48 -24.59
CA SER A 125 2.93 1.77 -24.31
C SER A 125 2.08 0.50 -24.47
N THR A 126 1.11 0.32 -23.57
CA THR A 126 0.17 -0.82 -23.65
C THR A 126 -0.83 -0.67 -24.79
N LEU A 127 -1.07 0.57 -25.25
CA LEU A 127 -1.98 0.90 -26.35
C LEU A 127 -1.34 0.54 -27.69
N THR A 128 -0.19 1.15 -28.01
CA THR A 128 0.46 0.96 -29.32
C THR A 128 1.33 -0.29 -29.38
N ARG A 129 1.84 -0.77 -28.24
CA ARG A 129 2.82 -1.89 -28.17
C ARG A 129 4.08 -1.66 -29.02
N THR A 130 4.39 -0.42 -29.34
CA THR A 130 5.53 -0.01 -30.15
C THR A 130 6.43 0.99 -29.41
N CYS A 131 7.71 1.05 -29.81
CA CYS A 131 8.64 2.04 -29.29
C CYS A 131 8.39 3.43 -29.90
N TRP A 132 8.92 4.47 -29.27
CA TRP A 132 8.77 5.86 -29.70
C TRP A 132 9.18 6.09 -31.18
N PRO A 133 10.36 5.64 -31.65
CA PRO A 133 10.73 5.82 -33.05
C PRO A 133 9.76 5.14 -34.04
N CYS A 134 9.24 3.97 -33.67
CA CYS A 134 8.23 3.29 -34.49
C CYS A 134 6.93 4.08 -34.56
N MET A 135 6.47 4.66 -33.44
CA MET A 135 5.28 5.50 -33.42
C MET A 135 5.46 6.73 -34.31
N GLU A 136 6.60 7.42 -34.23
CA GLU A 136 6.91 8.56 -35.09
C GLU A 136 6.89 8.21 -36.58
N ILE A 137 7.48 7.07 -36.97
CA ILE A 137 7.48 6.60 -38.37
C ILE A 137 6.06 6.28 -38.85
N THR A 138 5.22 5.73 -37.99
CA THR A 138 3.85 5.33 -38.35
C THR A 138 2.81 6.42 -38.28
N GLY A 139 3.05 7.44 -37.46
CA GLY A 139 1.99 8.35 -37.01
C GLY A 139 0.97 7.70 -36.06
N ASP A 140 1.10 6.42 -35.70
CA ASP A 140 0.23 5.75 -34.73
C ASP A 140 0.70 6.00 -33.30
N PHE A 141 0.07 6.97 -32.65
CA PHE A 141 0.29 7.31 -31.25
C PHE A 141 -0.73 6.65 -30.30
N GLY A 142 -1.56 5.72 -30.79
CA GLY A 142 -2.51 4.97 -29.97
C GLY A 142 -3.68 5.83 -29.50
N GLN A 143 -4.35 6.50 -30.44
CA GLN A 143 -5.59 7.21 -30.15
C GLN A 143 -6.64 6.17 -29.71
N ARG A 144 -7.13 6.29 -28.47
CA ARG A 144 -8.37 5.61 -28.10
C ARG A 144 -9.46 6.32 -28.87
N GLU A 145 -10.17 5.62 -29.74
CA GLU A 145 -11.40 6.14 -30.34
C GLU A 145 -12.22 6.75 -29.19
N GLN A 146 -12.33 8.07 -29.19
CA GLN A 146 -13.17 8.76 -28.23
C GLN A 146 -14.57 8.33 -28.62
N HIS A 147 -15.19 7.48 -27.81
CA HIS A 147 -16.57 7.06 -28.00
C HIS A 147 -17.41 8.29 -28.36
N ALA A 148 -17.91 8.31 -29.59
CA ALA A 148 -18.90 9.27 -30.04
C ALA A 148 -20.09 9.20 -29.07
N ALA A 149 -20.59 10.39 -28.73
CA ALA A 149 -21.60 10.69 -27.72
C ALA A 149 -22.85 9.80 -27.74
#